data_AF-A0A852BAG1-F1
#
_entry.id   AF-A0A852BAG1-F1
#
_cell.length_a   1.000
_cell.length_b   1.000
_cell.length_c   1.000
_cell.angle_alpha   90.00
_cell.angle_beta   90.00
_cell.angle_gamma   90.00
#
_symmetry.space_group_name_H-M   'P 1'
#
loop_
_entity.id
_entity.type
_entity.pdbx_description
1 polymer ?
#
loop_
_entity_poly.entity_id
_entity_poly.type
_entity_poly.pdbx_seq_one_letter_code
_entity_poly.pdbx_strand_id
1 'polypeptide(L)'
;MFLTCEGTLGIVPAAVDYSGQARPGHFHAGYQQIEGINLGYLQIGGTRMFALAQVLSALFKDIPRTTISKQMETLKIKSRRCDLAELRTLKAIRSLPTRAVQCSLISRADLEALCSSCRSLRPRR
;
A
#
# COMPACT_ATOMS: atom_id res chain seq x y z
N MET A 1 3.86 22.58 54.26
CA MET A 1 3.31 21.23 54.03
C MET A 1 3.63 20.88 52.59
N PHE A 2 4.71 20.13 52.36
CA PHE A 2 5.07 19.58 51.07
C PHE A 2 4.56 18.15 51.00
N LEU A 3 3.86 17.77 49.93
CA LEU A 3 3.85 16.40 49.40
C LEU A 3 3.22 16.39 47.98
N THR A 4 4.12 16.55 47.01
CA THR A 4 4.26 15.85 45.72
C THR A 4 3.03 15.42 44.92
N CYS A 5 3.00 15.90 43.67
CA CYS A 5 2.48 15.25 42.47
C CYS A 5 2.89 13.77 42.37
N GLU A 6 1.98 12.90 41.92
CA GLU A 6 2.27 11.72 41.10
C GLU A 6 1.01 11.38 40.29
N GLY A 7 0.94 11.89 39.06
CA GLY A 7 -0.09 11.51 38.08
C GLY A 7 0.25 10.15 37.48
N THR A 8 -0.41 9.11 37.98
CA THR A 8 -0.17 7.73 37.56
C THR A 8 -0.63 7.46 36.12
N LEU A 9 0.36 7.19 35.27
CA LEU A 9 0.40 6.17 34.20
C LEU A 9 -0.90 5.84 33.45
N GLY A 10 -0.99 6.38 32.24
CA GLY A 10 -1.03 5.62 30.99
C GLY A 10 -1.87 4.35 30.92
N ILE A 11 -3.00 4.44 30.19
CA ILE A 11 -3.55 3.34 29.41
C ILE A 11 -4.04 3.92 28.08
N VAL A 12 -3.14 3.95 27.08
CA VAL A 12 -3.58 4.00 25.69
C VAL A 12 -4.12 2.61 25.38
N PRO A 13 -5.37 2.44 24.94
CA PRO A 13 -5.88 1.12 24.60
C PRO A 13 -5.03 0.55 23.47
N ALA A 14 -4.62 -0.69 23.70
CA ALA A 14 -3.79 -1.53 22.87
C ALA A 14 -3.96 -1.27 21.37
N ALA A 15 -2.83 -1.17 20.68
CA ALA A 15 -2.77 -1.45 19.25
C ALA A 15 -3.58 -2.72 19.00
N VAL A 16 -4.68 -2.58 18.28
CA VAL A 16 -5.52 -3.69 17.86
C VAL A 16 -4.64 -4.64 17.07
N ASP A 17 -4.19 -5.69 17.75
CA ASP A 17 -3.61 -6.86 17.12
C ASP A 17 -4.72 -7.46 16.25
N TYR A 18 -4.66 -7.16 14.94
CA TYR A 18 -5.44 -7.86 13.94
C TYR A 18 -4.87 -9.28 13.85
N SER A 19 -5.11 -10.08 14.89
CA SER A 19 -5.09 -11.54 14.87
C SER A 19 -6.27 -12.03 14.02
N GLY A 20 -6.27 -11.63 12.74
CA GLY A 20 -7.03 -12.27 11.70
C GLY A 20 -6.18 -13.42 11.19
N GLN A 21 -6.45 -14.62 11.69
CA GLN A 21 -5.82 -15.88 11.30
C GLN A 21 -5.63 -15.98 9.77
N ALA A 22 -4.42 -15.65 9.30
CA ALA A 22 -4.07 -15.67 7.88
C ALA A 22 -3.33 -16.97 7.56
N ARG A 23 -4.07 -17.98 7.12
CA ARG A 23 -3.53 -18.98 6.19
C ARG A 23 -4.57 -19.16 5.09
N PRO A 24 -4.37 -18.52 3.92
CA PRO A 24 -3.68 -19.22 2.84
C PRO A 24 -2.70 -18.32 2.05
N GLY A 25 -1.54 -18.87 1.70
CA GLY A 25 -0.48 -18.23 0.92
C GLY A 25 0.62 -17.63 1.80
N HIS A 26 1.84 -18.16 1.71
CA HIS A 26 3.01 -17.79 2.53
C HIS A 26 3.59 -16.42 2.08
N PHE A 27 2.78 -15.37 2.16
CA PHE A 27 3.16 -14.01 1.74
C PHE A 27 3.34 -13.13 2.97
N HIS A 28 4.48 -12.45 3.06
CA HIS A 28 4.70 -11.48 4.12
C HIS A 28 4.11 -10.12 3.72
N ALA A 29 3.21 -9.57 4.52
CA ALA A 29 2.59 -8.28 4.26
C ALA A 29 3.10 -7.21 5.24
N GLY A 30 3.18 -5.97 4.79
CA GLY A 30 3.63 -4.86 5.62
C GLY A 30 3.33 -3.51 5.00
N TYR A 31 3.91 -2.46 5.57
CA TYR A 31 3.79 -1.09 5.05
C TYR A 31 5.16 -0.54 4.67
N GLN A 32 5.22 0.17 3.56
CA GLN A 32 6.40 0.87 3.08
C GLN A 32 6.02 2.27 2.62
N GLN A 33 6.80 3.25 3.07
CA GLN A 33 6.66 4.62 2.61
C GLN A 33 7.23 4.75 1.19
N ILE A 34 6.41 5.23 0.25
CA ILE A 34 6.79 5.57 -1.14
C ILE A 34 6.27 6.97 -1.44
N GLU A 35 7.14 7.88 -1.89
CA GLU A 35 6.80 9.30 -2.15
C GLU A 35 6.06 9.97 -0.97
N GLY A 36 6.45 9.63 0.27
CA GLY A 36 5.84 10.16 1.49
C GLY A 36 4.51 9.51 1.91
N ILE A 37 4.01 8.50 1.20
CA ILE A 37 2.77 7.78 1.52
C ILE A 37 3.06 6.36 2.00
N ASN A 38 2.46 5.96 3.13
CA ASN A 38 2.51 4.58 3.61
C ASN A 38 1.61 3.66 2.77
N LEU A 39 2.22 2.87 1.90
CA LEU A 39 1.52 1.89 1.07
C LEU A 39 1.66 0.48 1.64
N GLY A 40 0.58 -0.29 1.57
CA GLY A 40 0.63 -1.71 1.91
C GLY A 40 1.32 -2.49 0.81
N TYR A 41 2.21 -3.41 1.19
CA TYR A 41 2.90 -4.29 0.26
C TYR A 41 2.73 -5.76 0.65
N LEU A 42 2.85 -6.62 -0.36
CA LEU A 42 3.03 -8.06 -0.24
C LEU A 42 4.42 -8.44 -0.73
N GLN A 43 5.12 -9.26 0.04
CA GLN A 43 6.39 -9.83 -0.37
C GLN A 43 6.15 -11.21 -0.98
N ILE A 44 6.45 -11.33 -2.27
CA ILE A 44 6.21 -12.52 -3.09
C ILE A 44 7.53 -12.87 -3.76
N GLY A 45 8.10 -14.03 -3.43
CA GLY A 45 9.40 -14.45 -4.00
C GLY A 45 10.52 -13.42 -3.79
N GLY A 46 10.56 -12.77 -2.62
CA GLY A 46 11.55 -11.72 -2.30
C GLY A 46 11.23 -10.34 -2.87
N THR A 47 10.28 -10.23 -3.81
CA THR A 47 9.91 -8.94 -4.43
C THR A 47 8.75 -8.29 -3.68
N ARG A 48 8.88 -6.99 -3.40
CA ARG A 48 7.78 -6.19 -2.84
C ARG A 48 6.82 -5.78 -3.94
N MET A 49 5.58 -6.20 -3.78
CA MET A 49 4.47 -5.96 -4.67
C MET A 49 3.45 -5.06 -3.99
N PHE A 50 3.00 -4.03 -4.69
CA PHE A 50 2.05 -3.05 -4.20
C PHE A 50 0.72 -3.19 -4.93
N ALA A 51 -0.37 -2.93 -4.20
CA ALA A 51 -1.69 -2.91 -4.79
C ALA A 51 -1.86 -1.69 -5.71
N LEU A 52 -2.03 -1.92 -7.01
CA LEU A 52 -2.20 -0.86 -8.00
C LEU A 52 -3.40 0.03 -7.67
N ALA A 53 -4.50 -0.54 -7.18
CA ALA A 53 -5.67 0.23 -6.77
C ALA A 53 -5.36 1.24 -5.64
N GLN A 54 -4.52 0.85 -4.67
CA GLN A 54 -4.07 1.74 -3.60
C GLN A 54 -3.13 2.81 -4.16
N VAL A 55 -2.13 2.41 -4.95
CA VAL A 55 -1.18 3.29 -5.61
C VAL A 55 -1.89 4.37 -6.42
N LEU A 56 -2.84 3.99 -7.28
CA LEU A 56 -3.59 4.93 -8.11
C LEU A 56 -4.39 5.92 -7.27
N SER A 57 -5.03 5.45 -6.20
CA SER A 57 -5.88 6.29 -5.36
C SER A 57 -5.10 7.17 -4.39
N ALA A 58 -3.91 6.74 -3.95
CA ALA A 58 -3.10 7.44 -2.96
C ALA A 58 -2.06 8.33 -3.61
N LEU A 59 -1.26 7.78 -4.54
CA LEU A 59 -0.20 8.53 -5.22
C LEU A 59 -0.77 9.34 -6.37
N PHE A 60 -1.57 8.73 -7.24
CA PHE A 60 -1.96 9.34 -8.52
C PHE A 60 -3.38 9.89 -8.55
N LYS A 61 -3.92 10.34 -7.41
CA LYS A 61 -5.30 10.82 -7.28
C LYS A 61 -5.64 11.98 -8.24
N ASP A 62 -4.65 12.81 -8.56
CA ASP A 62 -4.80 14.00 -9.41
C ASP A 62 -4.46 13.74 -10.88
N ILE A 63 -4.01 12.52 -11.23
CA ILE A 63 -3.65 12.15 -12.60
C ILE A 63 -4.73 11.21 -13.17
N PRO A 64 -5.25 11.49 -14.39
CA PRO A 64 -6.21 10.61 -15.04
C PRO A 64 -5.67 9.18 -15.21
N ARG A 65 -6.50 8.18 -14.94
CA ARG A 65 -6.14 6.76 -15.10
C ARG A 65 -5.66 6.43 -16.51
N THR A 66 -6.23 7.07 -17.53
CA THR A 66 -5.83 6.91 -18.94
C THR A 66 -4.37 7.30 -19.16
N THR A 67 -3.92 8.41 -18.56
CA THR A 67 -2.53 8.87 -18.60
C THR A 67 -1.60 7.87 -17.93
N ILE A 68 -1.99 7.34 -16.78
CA ILE A 68 -1.19 6.36 -16.03
C ILE A 68 -1.08 5.05 -16.82
N SER A 69 -2.18 4.57 -17.40
CA SER A 69 -2.18 3.38 -18.26
C SER A 69 -1.26 3.56 -19.47
N LYS A 70 -1.30 4.74 -20.13
CA LYS A 70 -0.39 5.06 -21.24
C LYS A 70 1.08 5.10 -20.80
N GLN A 71 1.36 5.63 -19.60
CA GLN A 71 2.71 5.64 -19.04
C GLN A 71 3.21 4.23 -18.71
N MET A 72 2.35 3.38 -18.13
CA MET A 72 2.68 1.98 -17.89
C MET A 72 3.00 1.24 -19.21
N GLU A 73 2.24 1.50 -20.28
CA GLU A 73 2.50 0.95 -21.61
C GLU A 73 3.82 1.45 -22.18
N THR A 74 4.10 2.76 -22.09
CA THR A 74 5.33 3.39 -22.58
C THR A 74 6.57 2.82 -21.87
N LEU A 75 6.47 2.63 -20.55
CA LEU A 75 7.54 2.07 -19.72
C LEU A 75 7.59 0.53 -19.76
N LYS A 76 6.71 -0.12 -20.52
CA LYS A 76 6.56 -1.59 -20.58
C LYS A 76 6.36 -2.25 -19.20
N ILE A 77 5.73 -1.52 -18.28
CA ILE A 77 5.42 -1.99 -16.92
C ILE A 77 4.30 -3.02 -17.01
N LYS A 78 4.55 -4.21 -16.47
CA LYS A 78 3.56 -5.28 -16.38
C LYS A 78 2.94 -5.29 -14.99
N SER A 79 1.61 -5.34 -14.92
CA SER A 79 0.89 -5.60 -13.68
C SER A 79 0.29 -7.01 -13.71
N ARG A 80 0.31 -7.70 -12.56
CA ARG A 80 -0.25 -9.04 -12.40
C ARG A 80 -1.56 -8.94 -11.64
N ARG A 81 -2.60 -9.70 -12.02
CA ARG A 81 -3.83 -9.78 -11.20
C ARG A 81 -3.53 -10.46 -9.87
N CYS A 82 -4.12 -9.94 -8.79
CA CYS A 82 -3.99 -10.55 -7.48
C CYS A 82 -4.71 -11.89 -7.45
N ASP A 83 -4.08 -12.87 -6.79
CA ASP A 83 -4.77 -14.08 -6.39
C ASP A 83 -5.72 -13.79 -5.22
N LEU A 84 -6.71 -14.67 -5.01
CA LEU A 84 -7.69 -14.52 -3.94
C LEU A 84 -7.04 -14.47 -2.54
N ALA A 85 -5.95 -15.22 -2.34
CA ALA A 85 -5.12 -15.19 -1.14
C ALA A 85 -4.46 -13.82 -0.93
N GLU A 86 -3.80 -13.29 -1.97
CA GLU A 86 -3.14 -11.98 -1.94
C GLU A 86 -4.14 -10.86 -1.67
N LEU A 87 -5.30 -10.91 -2.33
CA LEU A 87 -6.39 -9.95 -2.13
C LEU A 87 -6.89 -9.95 -0.68
N ARG A 88 -7.03 -11.13 -0.06
CA ARG A 88 -7.42 -11.25 1.35
C ARG A 88 -6.37 -10.67 2.29
N THR A 89 -5.09 -10.93 2.05
CA THR A 89 -4.00 -10.39 2.87
C THR A 89 -3.91 -8.87 2.75
N LEU A 90 -4.04 -8.30 1.54
CA LEU A 90 -4.08 -6.84 1.34
C LEU A 90 -5.28 -6.18 2.02
N LYS A 91 -6.43 -6.85 2.05
CA LYS A 91 -7.61 -6.39 2.79
C LYS A 91 -7.37 -6.44 4.31
N ALA A 92 -6.68 -7.46 4.81
CA ALA A 92 -6.35 -7.58 6.23
C ALA A 92 -5.49 -6.41 6.72
N ILE A 93 -4.51 -5.98 5.91
CA ILE A 93 -3.68 -4.79 6.20
C ILE A 93 -4.32 -3.47 5.74
N ARG A 94 -5.63 -3.42 5.48
CA ARG A 94 -6.35 -2.19 5.09
C ARG A 94 -5.75 -1.43 3.89
N SER A 95 -4.97 -2.12 3.04
CA SER A 95 -4.38 -1.56 1.83
C SER A 95 -5.44 -1.38 0.73
N LEU A 96 -6.48 -2.21 0.75
CA LEU A 96 -7.62 -2.17 -0.15
C LEU A 96 -8.93 -2.00 0.61
N PRO A 97 -9.93 -1.30 0.02
CA PRO A 97 -11.26 -1.27 0.58
C PRO A 97 -11.86 -2.68 0.61
N THR A 98 -12.63 -3.00 1.65
CA THR A 98 -13.25 -4.33 1.85
C THR A 98 -14.10 -4.78 0.65
N ARG A 99 -14.75 -3.82 -0.02
CA ARG A 99 -15.56 -4.00 -1.24
C ARG A 99 -14.74 -4.30 -2.52
N ALA A 100 -13.42 -4.19 -2.51
CA ALA A 100 -12.62 -4.48 -3.70
C ALA A 100 -12.75 -5.95 -4.11
N VAL A 101 -13.32 -6.20 -5.29
CA VAL A 101 -13.45 -7.56 -5.86
C VAL A 101 -12.29 -7.93 -6.78
N GLN A 102 -11.56 -6.94 -7.29
CA GLN A 102 -10.41 -7.13 -8.17
C GLN A 102 -9.28 -6.18 -7.79
N CYS A 103 -8.04 -6.67 -7.89
CA CYS A 103 -6.84 -5.88 -7.69
C CYS A 103 -5.72 -6.38 -8.61
N SER A 104 -4.81 -5.49 -8.97
CA SER A 104 -3.55 -5.82 -9.66
C SER A 104 -2.37 -5.43 -8.78
N LEU A 105 -1.27 -6.16 -8.90
CA LEU A 105 0.00 -5.91 -8.25
C LEU A 105 0.99 -5.28 -9.22
N ILE A 106 1.77 -4.33 -8.71
CA ILE A 106 2.91 -3.71 -9.38
C ILE A 106 4.16 -3.88 -8.52
N SER A 107 5.30 -4.18 -9.13
CA SER A 107 6.56 -4.31 -8.40
C SER A 107 7.04 -2.96 -7.89
N ARG A 108 7.90 -2.97 -6.86
CA ARG A 108 8.54 -1.74 -6.37
C ARG A 108 9.27 -0.96 -7.47
N ALA A 109 10.07 -1.66 -8.27
CA ALA A 109 10.88 -1.04 -9.32
C ALA A 109 9.99 -0.37 -10.37
N ASP A 110 8.92 -1.05 -10.79
CA ASP A 110 7.96 -0.50 -11.74
C ASP A 110 7.19 0.69 -11.16
N LEU A 111 6.84 0.63 -9.86
CA LEU A 111 6.18 1.73 -9.16
C LEU A 111 7.06 2.98 -9.11
N GLU A 112 8.34 2.84 -8.79
CA GLU A 112 9.32 3.93 -8.75
C GLU A 112 9.54 4.52 -10.16
N ALA A 113 9.62 3.69 -11.19
CA ALA A 113 9.71 4.14 -12.58
C ALA A 113 8.46 4.92 -13.01
N LEU A 114 7.27 4.42 -12.67
CA LEU A 114 6.00 5.09 -12.94
C LEU A 114 5.90 6.42 -12.21
N CYS A 115 6.31 6.48 -10.94
CA CYS A 115 6.34 7.72 -10.15
C CYS A 115 7.27 8.74 -10.78
N SER A 116 8.48 8.33 -11.18
CA SER A 116 9.47 9.20 -11.81
C SER A 116 8.97 9.78 -13.13
N SER A 117 8.34 8.95 -13.98
CA SER A 117 7.75 9.42 -15.24
C SER A 117 6.57 10.38 -14.99
N CYS A 118 5.64 9.98 -14.12
CA CYS A 118 4.46 10.81 -13.80
C CYS A 118 4.80 12.07 -13.01
N ARG A 119 5.98 12.18 -12.37
CA ARG A 119 6.42 13.38 -11.66
C ARG A 119 6.53 14.59 -12.58
N SER A 120 6.84 14.37 -13.86
CA SER A 120 6.82 15.42 -14.90
C SER A 120 5.40 15.93 -15.22
N LEU A 121 4.38 15.11 -14.94
CA LEU A 121 2.97 15.39 -15.24
C LEU A 121 2.21 15.93 -14.03
N ARG A 122 2.75 15.79 -12.82
CA ARG A 122 2.15 16.40 -11.63
C ARG A 122 2.45 17.91 -11.67
N PRO A 123 1.43 18.78 -11.56
CA PRO A 123 1.69 20.19 -11.36
C PRO A 123 2.57 20.33 -10.11
N ARG A 124 3.70 21.05 -10.24
CA ARG A 124 4.50 21.47 -9.09
C ARG A 124 3.57 22.22 -8.14
N ARG A 125 3.23 21.59 -7.02
CA ARG A 125 2.57 22.26 -5.90
C ARG A 125 3.62 22.97 -5.08
#